data_AF-A0A8T7GJZ0-F1
#
_entry.id   AF-A0A8T7GJZ0-F1
#
_cell.length_a   1.000
_cell.length_b   1.000
_cell.length_c   1.000
_cell.angle_alpha   90.00
_cell.angle_beta   90.00
_cell.angle_gamma   90.00
#
_symmetry.space_group_name_H-M   'P 1'
#
loop_
_entity.id
_entity.type
_entity.pdbx_description
1 polymer ?
#
loop_
_entity_poly.entity_id
_entity_poly.type
_entity_poly.pdbx_seq_one_letter_code
_entity_poly.pdbx_strand_id
1 'polypeptide(L)'
;MDQVLTAPTPDFDLGHWQFVKDVVGDVFGQVSIPNTIGATPAAKIILTIAANATTGVSSLRVDARPIANDAESLDQALDTTVATQDITVPGTAFQTKEVSFTLPTTGNGFPVAAKDVLLVRITHSGTDVNDTLAVNTLLIRAELEIDLS
;
A
#
# COMPACT_ATOMS: atom_id res chain seq x y z
N MET A 1 -3.54 -6.26 -41.71
CA MET A 1 -4.06 -4.87 -41.72
C MET A 1 -3.47 -4.25 -40.48
N ASP A 2 -2.27 -3.70 -40.63
CA ASP A 2 -1.47 -3.21 -39.51
C ASP A 2 -1.98 -1.83 -39.12
N GLN A 3 -2.64 -1.74 -37.97
CA GLN A 3 -2.94 -0.43 -37.39
C GLN A 3 -1.63 0.16 -36.87
N VAL A 4 -1.12 1.15 -37.60
CA VAL A 4 -0.07 2.03 -37.11
C VAL A 4 -0.69 2.89 -36.00
N LEU A 5 -0.29 2.67 -34.75
CA LEU A 5 -0.63 3.57 -33.63
C LEU A 5 0.13 4.89 -33.83
N THR A 6 -0.55 5.91 -34.36
CA THR A 6 0.04 7.24 -34.62
C THR A 6 -0.31 8.31 -33.58
N ALA A 7 -0.87 7.93 -32.43
CA ALA A 7 -1.06 8.85 -31.31
C ALA A 7 -0.77 8.11 -29.99
N PRO A 8 -0.11 8.73 -29.00
CA PRO A 8 -0.22 8.24 -27.64
C PRO A 8 -1.70 8.30 -27.29
N THR A 9 -2.36 7.17 -27.11
CA THR A 9 -3.62 7.13 -26.37
C THR A 9 -3.25 7.51 -24.94
N PRO A 10 -3.60 8.72 -24.43
CA PRO A 10 -3.14 9.13 -23.12
C PRO A 10 -3.83 8.34 -21.99
N ASP A 11 -4.88 7.61 -22.31
CA ASP A 11 -5.72 6.94 -21.34
C ASP A 11 -5.48 5.43 -21.42
N PHE A 12 -4.57 4.95 -20.58
CA PHE A 12 -4.54 3.54 -20.22
C PHE A 12 -5.31 3.38 -18.91
N ASP A 13 -6.48 2.75 -18.98
CA ASP A 13 -7.30 2.44 -17.82
C ASP A 13 -6.63 1.32 -17.00
N LEU A 14 -5.79 1.72 -16.04
CA LEU A 14 -5.27 0.80 -15.03
C LEU A 14 -6.39 0.41 -14.06
N GLY A 15 -6.52 -0.88 -13.81
CA GLY A 15 -7.28 -1.36 -12.66
C GLY A 15 -6.68 -0.77 -11.38
N HIS A 16 -7.53 -0.22 -10.52
CA HIS A 16 -7.13 0.40 -9.27
C HIS A 16 -8.26 0.32 -8.24
N TRP A 17 -7.89 0.44 -6.96
CA TRP A 17 -8.85 0.68 -5.89
C TRP A 17 -9.00 2.18 -5.67
N GLN A 18 -10.22 2.63 -5.35
CA GLN A 18 -10.50 4.01 -5.01
C GLN A 18 -10.87 4.12 -3.54
N PHE A 19 -10.09 4.90 -2.79
CA PHE A 19 -10.50 5.36 -1.47
C PHE A 19 -11.34 6.61 -1.63
N VAL A 20 -12.57 6.57 -1.13
CA VAL A 20 -13.51 7.68 -1.22
C VAL A 20 -13.00 8.83 -0.36
N LYS A 21 -13.03 10.03 -0.92
CA LYS A 21 -12.67 11.27 -0.22
C LYS A 21 -13.47 11.42 1.08
N ASP A 22 -12.83 11.95 2.13
CA ASP A 22 -13.41 12.18 3.46
C ASP A 22 -13.93 10.90 4.17
N VAL A 23 -13.51 9.72 3.71
CA VAL A 23 -13.97 8.43 4.22
C VAL A 23 -12.77 7.57 4.60
N VAL A 24 -12.88 6.94 5.78
CA VAL A 24 -11.95 5.89 6.19
C VAL A 24 -12.26 4.62 5.40
N GLY A 25 -11.27 4.12 4.67
CA GLY A 25 -11.41 2.92 3.86
C GLY A 25 -10.22 2.00 4.04
N ASP A 26 -10.48 0.69 4.03
CA ASP A 26 -9.47 -0.34 4.20
C ASP A 26 -9.43 -1.26 2.98
N VAL A 27 -8.21 -1.59 2.56
CA VAL A 27 -7.94 -2.67 1.61
C VAL A 27 -7.08 -3.71 2.32
N PHE A 28 -7.56 -4.95 2.36
CA PHE A 28 -6.83 -6.08 2.94
C PHE A 28 -6.18 -6.92 1.84
N GLY A 29 -4.95 -7.35 2.10
CA GLY A 29 -4.18 -8.19 1.18
C GLY A 29 -3.34 -9.20 1.94
N GLN A 30 -2.97 -10.26 1.24
CA GLN A 30 -2.07 -11.30 1.74
C GLN A 30 -0.86 -11.39 0.80
N VAL A 31 0.34 -11.48 1.36
CA VAL A 31 1.57 -11.67 0.60
C VAL A 31 2.26 -12.93 1.10
N SER A 32 2.63 -13.82 0.18
CA SER A 32 3.47 -14.97 0.51
C SER A 32 4.95 -14.61 0.32
N ILE A 33 5.77 -14.98 1.30
CA ILE A 33 7.20 -14.71 1.34
C ILE A 33 7.92 -16.05 1.25
N PRO A 34 8.91 -16.20 0.35
CA PRO A 34 9.69 -17.42 0.26
C PRO A 34 10.38 -17.74 1.59
N ASN A 35 10.22 -18.98 2.06
CA ASN A 35 10.83 -19.49 3.30
C ASN A 35 12.37 -19.57 3.28
N THR A 36 12.99 -19.26 2.14
CA THR A 36 14.44 -19.24 1.94
C THR A 36 15.07 -17.89 2.28
N ILE A 37 14.27 -16.86 2.58
CA ILE A 37 14.74 -15.52 2.94
C ILE A 37 15.14 -15.53 4.44
N GLY A 38 16.42 -15.23 4.71
CA GLY A 38 17.01 -15.27 6.05
C GLY A 38 16.38 -14.29 7.06
N ALA A 39 16.68 -14.49 8.35
CA ALA A 39 15.89 -14.12 9.52
C ALA A 39 15.34 -12.67 9.64
N THR A 40 15.86 -11.66 8.94
CA THR A 40 15.37 -10.27 9.10
C THR A 40 15.86 -9.36 7.97
N PRO A 41 15.18 -9.36 6.82
CA PRO A 41 15.32 -8.28 5.85
C PRO A 41 14.56 -7.04 6.34
N ALA A 42 15.10 -5.85 6.07
CA ALA A 42 14.34 -4.62 6.23
C ALA A 42 13.21 -4.59 5.18
N ALA A 43 12.03 -5.06 5.57
CA ALA A 43 10.89 -5.16 4.67
C ALA A 43 10.13 -3.83 4.62
N LYS A 44 9.60 -3.48 3.45
CA LYS A 44 8.71 -2.34 3.27
C LYS A 44 7.58 -2.70 2.32
N ILE A 45 6.42 -2.07 2.54
CA ILE A 45 5.33 -2.06 1.57
C ILE A 45 5.43 -0.78 0.75
N ILE A 46 5.53 -0.93 -0.56
CA ILE A 46 5.51 0.19 -1.50
C ILE A 46 4.09 0.31 -2.07
N LEU A 47 3.49 1.47 -1.90
CA LEU A 47 2.21 1.80 -2.51
C LEU A 47 2.45 2.72 -3.70
N THR A 48 1.92 2.36 -4.86
CA THR A 48 1.81 3.27 -6.00
C THR A 48 0.42 3.89 -5.98
N ILE A 49 0.37 5.19 -5.77
CA ILE A 49 -0.87 5.95 -5.71
C ILE A 49 -0.95 6.99 -6.81
N ALA A 50 -2.16 7.42 -7.13
CA ALA A 50 -2.43 8.57 -8.00
C ALA A 50 -3.67 9.31 -7.50
N ALA A 51 -3.91 10.50 -8.02
CA ALA A 51 -5.12 11.27 -7.76
C ALA A 51 -5.47 12.15 -8.96
N ASN A 52 -6.76 12.41 -9.20
CA ASN A 52 -7.20 13.41 -10.17
C ASN A 52 -7.12 14.83 -9.55
N ALA A 53 -5.95 15.20 -9.06
CA ALA A 53 -5.67 16.49 -8.45
C ALA A 53 -4.20 16.84 -8.62
N THR A 54 -3.89 18.14 -8.59
CA THR A 54 -2.53 18.68 -8.65
C THR A 54 -2.04 19.22 -7.30
N THR A 55 -2.91 19.18 -6.28
CA THR A 55 -2.66 19.69 -4.93
C THR A 55 -3.43 18.88 -3.89
N GLY A 56 -2.95 18.87 -2.66
CA GLY A 56 -3.58 18.18 -1.54
C GLY A 56 -2.67 17.09 -0.98
N VAL A 57 -3.13 16.50 0.13
CA VAL A 57 -2.43 15.45 0.86
C VAL A 57 -3.40 14.30 1.07
N SER A 58 -2.99 13.08 0.72
CA SER A 58 -3.69 11.86 1.14
C SER A 58 -2.97 11.27 2.34
N SER A 59 -3.72 10.92 3.39
CA SER A 59 -3.16 10.31 4.60
C SER A 59 -3.37 8.80 4.53
N LEU A 60 -2.27 8.05 4.39
CA LEU A 60 -2.29 6.59 4.25
C LEU A 60 -1.51 5.91 5.38
N ARG A 61 -1.90 4.68 5.66
CA ARG A 61 -1.27 3.85 6.68
C ARG A 61 -1.21 2.40 6.21
N VAL A 62 -0.17 1.69 6.62
CA VAL A 62 -0.02 0.26 6.37
C VAL A 62 0.14 -0.45 7.70
N ASP A 63 -0.74 -1.39 8.00
CA ASP A 63 -0.60 -2.29 9.14
C ASP A 63 -0.34 -3.70 8.61
N ALA A 64 0.50 -4.46 9.31
CA ALA A 64 0.82 -5.81 8.85
C ALA A 64 1.07 -6.75 10.03
N ARG A 65 0.93 -8.06 9.77
CA ARG A 65 1.26 -9.11 10.74
C ARG A 65 1.54 -10.44 10.03
N PRO A 66 2.58 -11.19 10.43
CA PRO A 66 2.78 -12.57 9.99
C PRO A 66 1.69 -13.50 10.53
N ILE A 67 1.05 -14.28 9.65
CA ILE A 67 -0.01 -15.24 10.00
C ILE A 67 0.48 -16.66 9.77
N ALA A 68 0.00 -17.60 10.60
CA ALA A 68 0.27 -19.03 10.39
C ALA A 68 -0.56 -19.57 9.21
N ASN A 69 0.00 -20.52 8.45
CA ASN A 69 -0.67 -21.11 7.29
C ASN A 69 -1.96 -21.86 7.67
N ASP A 70 -1.98 -22.49 8.86
CA ASP A 70 -3.13 -23.20 9.39
C ASP A 70 -3.40 -22.73 10.84
N ALA A 71 -4.69 -22.59 11.19
CA ALA A 71 -5.23 -22.27 12.53
C ALA A 71 -5.40 -20.79 12.97
N GLU A 72 -5.34 -19.81 12.06
CA GLU A 72 -5.67 -18.42 12.40
C GLU A 72 -7.10 -18.04 11.99
N SER A 73 -7.79 -17.24 12.82
CA SER A 73 -9.10 -16.65 12.49
C SER A 73 -8.93 -15.45 11.56
N LEU A 74 -9.90 -15.23 10.66
CA LEU A 74 -10.09 -13.92 10.04
C LEU A 74 -10.43 -12.92 11.17
N ASP A 75 -9.90 -11.69 11.12
CA ASP A 75 -9.96 -10.68 12.22
C ASP A 75 -8.89 -10.83 13.32
N GLN A 76 -7.63 -10.97 12.91
CA GLN A 76 -6.50 -10.80 13.80
C GLN A 76 -6.11 -9.34 13.95
N ALA A 77 -5.76 -8.94 15.17
CA ALA A 77 -5.14 -7.63 15.41
C ALA A 77 -3.83 -7.52 14.60
N LEU A 78 -3.76 -6.47 13.77
CA LEU A 78 -2.57 -6.10 12.99
C LEU A 78 -1.63 -5.22 13.81
N ASP A 79 -0.36 -5.19 13.42
CA ASP A 79 0.59 -4.27 14.03
C ASP A 79 0.28 -2.83 13.64
N THR A 80 -0.02 -2.01 14.65
CA THR A 80 -0.39 -0.61 14.48
C THR A 80 0.73 0.39 14.76
N THR A 81 1.98 -0.06 14.83
CA THR A 81 3.13 0.80 15.11
C THR A 81 3.61 1.58 13.89
N VAL A 82 3.25 1.16 12.68
CA VAL A 82 3.51 1.94 11.46
C VAL A 82 2.66 3.21 11.50
N ALA A 83 3.34 4.35 11.50
CA ALA A 83 2.67 5.65 11.53
C ALA A 83 1.92 5.93 10.23
N THR A 84 0.80 6.64 10.34
CA THR A 84 0.16 7.29 9.20
C THR A 84 1.16 8.23 8.53
N GLN A 85 1.20 8.21 7.21
CA GLN A 85 2.02 9.10 6.39
C GLN A 85 1.13 10.04 5.59
N ASP A 86 1.49 11.32 5.62
CA ASP A 86 0.87 12.38 4.85
C ASP A 86 1.58 12.52 3.50
N ILE A 87 0.88 12.21 2.42
CA ILE A 87 1.45 12.12 1.08
C ILE A 87 0.92 13.26 0.22
N THR A 88 1.77 14.25 -0.03
CA THR A 88 1.46 15.31 -1.01
C THR A 88 1.39 14.72 -2.41
N VAL A 89 0.27 14.94 -3.11
CA VAL A 89 0.09 14.48 -4.51
C VAL A 89 1.02 15.26 -5.46
N PRO A 90 1.44 14.67 -6.59
CA PRO A 90 2.27 15.37 -7.57
C PRO A 90 1.54 16.57 -8.20
N GLY A 91 2.31 17.49 -8.79
CA GLY A 91 1.79 18.69 -9.46
C GLY A 91 1.06 18.42 -10.79
N THR A 92 0.94 17.15 -11.20
CA THR A 92 0.24 16.73 -12.42
C THR A 92 -0.84 15.71 -12.04
N ALA A 93 -2.08 15.94 -12.49
CA ALA A 93 -3.18 15.01 -12.23
C ALA A 93 -2.88 13.64 -12.85
N PHE A 94 -3.31 12.57 -12.16
CA PHE A 94 -3.08 11.16 -12.51
C PHE A 94 -1.60 10.73 -12.58
N GLN A 95 -0.65 11.61 -12.23
CA GLN A 95 0.74 11.21 -12.09
C GLN A 95 0.87 10.27 -10.88
N THR A 96 1.49 9.12 -11.11
CA THR A 96 1.75 8.15 -10.05
C THR A 96 2.83 8.65 -9.10
N LYS A 97 2.70 8.24 -7.84
CA LYS A 97 3.68 8.45 -6.79
C LYS A 97 3.86 7.17 -5.98
N GLU A 98 5.10 6.79 -5.80
CA GLU A 98 5.46 5.70 -4.90
C GLU A 98 5.68 6.22 -3.48
N VAL A 99 5.18 5.46 -2.51
CA VAL A 99 5.33 5.74 -1.08
C VAL A 99 5.73 4.46 -0.38
N SER A 100 6.76 4.54 0.46
CA SER A 100 7.30 3.39 1.18
C SER A 100 6.89 3.41 2.64
N PHE A 101 6.36 2.30 3.12
CA PHE A 101 6.04 2.04 4.53
C PHE A 101 6.96 0.94 5.05
N THR A 102 7.95 1.32 5.87
CA THR A 102 8.83 0.35 6.52
C THR A 102 8.02 -0.49 7.51
N LEU A 103 8.13 -1.81 7.39
CA LEU A 103 7.45 -2.73 8.29
C LEU A 103 8.24 -2.89 9.59
N PRO A 104 7.55 -3.12 10.73
CA PRO A 104 8.22 -3.36 12.00
C PRO A 104 9.10 -4.62 11.94
N THR A 105 10.26 -4.57 12.61
CA THR A 105 11.13 -5.74 12.78
C THR A 105 10.82 -6.52 14.05
N THR A 106 9.99 -5.96 14.95
CA THR A 106 9.60 -6.52 16.24
C THR A 106 8.15 -6.18 16.55
N GLY A 107 7.46 -7.01 17.33
CA GLY A 107 6.05 -6.80 17.69
C GLY A 107 5.11 -7.69 16.86
N ASN A 108 3.93 -8.01 17.39
CA ASN A 108 2.83 -8.75 16.74
C ASN A 108 3.23 -9.92 15.81
N GLY A 109 4.24 -10.71 16.18
CA GLY A 109 4.69 -11.88 15.42
C GLY A 109 5.76 -11.63 14.36
N PHE A 110 6.32 -10.42 14.25
CA PHE A 110 7.55 -10.14 13.49
C PHE A 110 8.81 -10.65 14.24
N PRO A 111 9.90 -11.01 13.51
CA PRO A 111 10.10 -10.87 12.07
C PRO A 111 9.46 -11.98 11.22
N VAL A 112 9.18 -11.64 9.95
CA VAL A 112 8.42 -12.51 9.02
C VAL A 112 9.10 -13.82 8.68
N ALA A 113 10.42 -13.93 8.85
CA ALA A 113 11.23 -15.06 8.40
C ALA A 113 10.88 -16.43 9.04
N ALA A 114 9.97 -16.48 10.02
CA ALA A 114 9.45 -17.72 10.59
C ALA A 114 8.09 -18.17 10.02
N LYS A 115 7.44 -17.35 9.17
CA LYS A 115 6.12 -17.65 8.59
C LYS A 115 6.07 -17.28 7.11
N ASP A 116 5.42 -18.11 6.31
CA ASP A 116 5.40 -17.96 4.84
C ASP A 116 4.46 -16.85 4.35
N VAL A 117 3.66 -16.25 5.24
CA VAL A 117 2.54 -15.38 4.87
C VAL A 117 2.44 -14.14 5.77
N LEU A 118 2.32 -12.99 5.11
CA LEU A 118 2.05 -11.68 5.72
C LEU A 118 0.63 -11.22 5.37
N LEU A 119 -0.17 -10.90 6.39
CA LEU A 119 -1.43 -10.16 6.24
C LEU A 119 -1.11 -8.67 6.27
N VAL A 120 -1.67 -7.91 5.34
CA VAL A 120 -1.47 -6.46 5.19
C VAL A 120 -2.83 -5.77 5.10
N ARG A 121 -2.98 -4.66 5.82
CA ARG A 121 -4.07 -3.70 5.67
C ARG A 121 -3.50 -2.37 5.22
N ILE A 122 -4.07 -1.81 4.17
CA ILE A 122 -3.83 -0.45 3.72
C ILE A 122 -5.05 0.37 4.11
N THR A 123 -4.85 1.39 4.92
CA THR A 123 -5.91 2.27 5.40
C THR A 123 -5.73 3.65 4.80
N HIS A 124 -6.81 4.17 4.21
CA HIS A 124 -6.95 5.60 3.93
C HIS A 124 -7.61 6.28 5.12
N SER A 125 -6.93 7.25 5.70
CA SER A 125 -7.40 8.00 6.86
C SER A 125 -8.14 9.26 6.43
N GLY A 126 -9.21 9.12 5.63
CA GLY A 126 -9.92 10.26 5.03
C GLY A 126 -10.54 11.26 6.03
N THR A 127 -10.61 10.93 7.32
CA THR A 127 -11.07 11.85 8.37
C THR A 127 -9.92 12.52 9.14
N ASP A 128 -8.67 12.22 8.78
CA ASP A 128 -7.51 12.87 9.38
C ASP A 128 -7.48 14.35 8.98
N VAL A 129 -7.07 15.22 9.91
CA VAL A 129 -7.01 16.66 9.66
C VAL A 129 -5.98 17.03 8.58
N ASN A 130 -4.98 16.16 8.38
CA ASN A 130 -3.96 16.32 7.37
C ASN A 130 -4.39 15.75 6.01
N ASP A 131 -5.46 14.96 5.94
CA ASP A 131 -6.04 14.53 4.67
C ASP A 131 -6.82 15.69 4.06
N THR A 132 -6.17 16.37 3.13
CA THR A 132 -6.67 17.58 2.48
C THR A 132 -7.00 17.35 1.01
N LEU A 133 -6.90 16.11 0.54
CA LEU A 133 -7.14 15.79 -0.85
C LEU A 133 -8.62 16.00 -1.18
N ALA A 134 -8.88 16.83 -2.19
CA ALA A 134 -10.25 17.19 -2.58
C ALA A 134 -10.97 16.11 -3.41
N VAL A 135 -10.29 15.00 -3.72
CA VAL A 135 -10.71 13.93 -4.63
C VAL A 135 -10.36 12.56 -4.06
N ASN A 136 -10.83 11.50 -4.69
CA ASN A 136 -10.47 10.13 -4.28
C ASN A 136 -8.97 9.86 -4.46
N THR A 137 -8.41 9.11 -3.52
CA THR A 137 -7.07 8.53 -3.65
C THR A 137 -7.16 7.24 -4.45
N LEU A 138 -6.36 7.11 -5.49
CA LEU A 138 -6.31 5.92 -6.35
C LEU A 138 -5.13 5.06 -5.92
N LEU A 139 -5.37 3.84 -5.47
CA LEU A 139 -4.33 2.84 -5.20
C LEU A 139 -4.18 1.94 -6.42
N ILE A 140 -3.07 2.11 -7.13
CA ILE A 140 -2.78 1.41 -8.39
C ILE A 140 -2.13 0.05 -8.11
N ARG A 141 -1.17 0.02 -7.19
CA ARG A 141 -0.38 -1.18 -6.87
C ARG A 141 0.11 -1.13 -5.43
N ALA A 142 0.24 -2.30 -4.82
CA ALA A 142 0.92 -2.49 -3.54
C ALA A 142 1.94 -3.64 -3.69
N GLU A 143 3.17 -3.41 -3.27
CA GLU A 143 4.29 -4.34 -3.43
C GLU A 143 5.02 -4.54 -2.11
N LEU A 144 5.46 -5.78 -1.84
CA LEU A 144 6.39 -6.06 -0.77
C LEU A 144 7.80 -6.02 -1.33
N GLU A 145 8.63 -5.11 -0.82
CA GLU A 145 10.07 -5.12 -1.06
C GLU A 145 10.79 -5.69 0.16
N ILE A 146 11.77 -6.55 -0.12
CA ILE A 146 12.61 -7.22 0.86
C ILE A 146 14.06 -6.94 0.49
N ASP A 147 14.77 -6.19 1.33
CA ASP A 147 16.21 -5.99 1.18
C ASP A 147 16.98 -7.21 1.74
N LEU A 148 17.79 -7.84 0.90
CA LEU A 148 18.58 -9.04 1.23
C LEU A 148 20.07 -8.73 1.47
N SER A 149 20.47 -7.46 1.45
CA SER A 149 21.87 -7.01 1.49
C SER A 149 22.30 -6.37 2.80
#